data_AF-A0A954NSZ9-F1
#
_entry.id   AF-A0A954NSZ9-F1
#
_cell.length_a   1.000
_cell.length_b   1.000
_cell.length_c   1.000
_cell.angle_alpha   90.00
_cell.angle_beta   90.00
_cell.angle_gamma   90.00
#
_symmetry.space_group_name_H-M   'P 1'
#
loop_
_entity.id
_entity.type
_entity.pdbx_description
1 polymer ?
#
loop_
_entity_poly.entity_id
_entity_poly.type
_entity_poly.pdbx_seq_one_letter_code
_entity_poly.pdbx_strand_id
1 'polypeptide(L)'
;SFQRQSDGSLAYKQTYGHLHLDDEAQSSGADGMTVDTEGRIYVTSSVGLQVLDQLGRVHVILDKPQAGWLSNVTFGGPEFDTLYVTAADKVFRRKVKATGVKLWETPTAPPKPSL
;
A
#
# COMPACT_ATOMS: atom_id res chain seq x y z
N SER A 1 2.56 12.86 2.54
CA SER A 1 1.74 13.20 1.38
C SER A 1 1.98 14.65 0.98
N PHE A 2 1.66 14.97 -0.27
CA PHE A 2 1.66 16.31 -0.83
C PHE A 2 0.33 16.55 -1.54
N GLN A 3 -0.09 17.80 -1.65
CA GLN A 3 -1.16 18.19 -2.54
C GLN A 3 -0.58 18.55 -3.92
N ARG A 4 -1.05 17.85 -4.96
CA ARG A 4 -0.73 18.18 -6.35
C ARG A 4 -1.51 19.42 -6.80
N GLN A 5 -0.81 20.42 -7.30
CA GLN A 5 -1.38 21.66 -7.83
C GLN A 5 -1.80 21.50 -9.30
N SER A 6 -2.52 22.49 -9.84
CA SER A 6 -2.96 22.51 -11.24
C SER A 6 -1.79 22.53 -12.23
N ASP A 7 -0.68 23.15 -11.87
CA ASP A 7 0.58 23.18 -12.64
C ASP A 7 1.44 21.91 -12.48
N GLY A 8 0.97 20.95 -11.67
CA GLY A 8 1.68 19.70 -11.39
C GLY A 8 2.70 19.78 -10.26
N SER A 9 2.96 20.96 -9.69
CA SER A 9 3.83 21.11 -8.52
C SER A 9 3.22 20.45 -7.27
N LEU A 10 4.09 20.15 -6.30
CA LEU A 10 3.70 19.54 -5.03
C LEU A 10 3.80 20.59 -3.92
N ALA A 11 2.72 20.79 -3.17
CA ALA A 11 2.69 21.70 -2.02
C ALA A 11 2.16 20.99 -0.76
N TYR A 12 2.23 21.69 0.37
CA TYR A 12 1.65 21.28 1.65
C TYR A 12 2.07 19.87 2.07
N LYS A 13 3.39 19.66 2.16
CA LYS A 13 3.95 18.40 2.66
C LYS A 13 3.44 18.15 4.07
N GLN A 14 2.87 16.97 4.28
CA GLN A 14 2.48 16.48 5.60
C GLN A 14 2.78 14.99 5.73
N THR A 15 2.87 14.49 6.95
CA THR A 15 2.91 13.04 7.20
C THR A 15 1.58 12.43 6.75
N TYR A 16 1.62 11.32 6.01
CA TYR A 16 0.38 10.65 5.61
C TYR A 16 -0.17 9.76 6.72
N GLY A 17 0.69 8.95 7.34
CA GLY A 17 0.33 8.03 8.40
C GLY A 17 1.57 7.48 9.09
N HIS A 18 1.35 6.69 10.14
CA HIS A 18 2.40 5.98 10.88
C HIS A 18 2.25 4.47 10.64
N LEU A 19 3.38 3.78 10.52
CA LEU A 19 3.43 2.33 10.38
C LEU A 19 3.75 1.70 11.73
N HIS A 20 3.21 0.51 11.96
CA HIS A 20 3.59 -0.32 13.10
C HIS A 20 5.02 -0.82 12.93
N LEU A 21 5.71 -0.88 14.07
CA LEU A 21 7.07 -1.34 14.22
C LEU A 21 7.07 -2.54 15.18
N ASP A 22 8.06 -3.42 15.05
CA ASP A 22 8.42 -4.32 16.14
C ASP A 22 9.01 -3.52 17.30
N ASP A 23 8.92 -4.04 18.53
CA ASP A 23 9.25 -3.31 19.77
C ASP A 23 10.67 -2.71 19.79
N GLU A 24 11.64 -3.39 19.20
CA GLU A 24 13.05 -2.96 19.17
C GLU A 24 13.41 -2.17 17.90
N ALA A 25 12.50 -2.09 16.92
CA ALA A 25 12.79 -1.52 15.62
C ALA A 25 12.75 0.03 15.64
N GLN A 26 13.77 0.64 15.05
CA GLN A 26 13.86 2.11 14.88
C GLN A 26 13.27 2.59 13.54
N SER A 27 12.88 1.66 12.66
CA SER A 27 12.33 1.94 11.33
C SER A 27 11.38 0.83 10.92
N SER A 28 10.33 1.18 10.18
CA SER A 28 9.38 0.20 9.63
C SER A 28 9.99 -0.65 8.53
N GLY A 29 11.10 -0.19 7.94
CA GLY A 29 11.63 -0.76 6.72
C GLY A 29 10.62 -0.71 5.56
N ALA A 30 9.83 0.36 5.48
CA ALA A 30 8.91 0.55 4.36
C ALA A 30 9.67 0.55 3.03
N ASP A 31 9.18 -0.24 2.06
CA ASP A 31 9.80 -0.41 0.74
C ASP A 31 8.74 -0.16 -0.35
N GLY A 32 8.35 -1.18 -1.13
CA GLY A 32 7.32 -1.05 -2.16
C GLY A 32 5.91 -0.80 -1.62
N MET A 33 5.11 -0.10 -2.41
CA MET A 33 3.70 0.18 -2.10
C MET A 33 2.81 0.17 -3.35
N THR A 34 1.53 -0.07 -3.13
CA THR A 34 0.48 0.05 -4.15
C THR A 34 -0.80 0.61 -3.54
N VAL A 35 -1.79 0.95 -4.38
CA VAL A 35 -3.06 1.54 -3.96
C VAL A 35 -4.24 0.84 -4.61
N ASP A 36 -5.37 0.83 -3.91
CA ASP A 36 -6.63 0.31 -4.45
C ASP A 36 -7.63 1.43 -4.80
N THR A 37 -8.73 1.06 -5.44
CA THR A 37 -9.78 1.99 -5.88
C THR A 37 -10.54 2.65 -4.73
N GLU A 38 -10.41 2.13 -3.51
CA GLU A 38 -10.96 2.75 -2.29
C GLU A 38 -9.95 3.72 -1.64
N GLY A 39 -8.79 3.96 -2.26
CA GLY A 39 -7.78 4.88 -1.75
C GLY A 39 -6.99 4.34 -0.56
N ARG A 40 -7.01 3.02 -0.32
CA ARG A 40 -6.14 2.39 0.69
C ARG A 40 -4.73 2.24 0.13
N ILE A 41 -3.73 2.41 0.99
CA ILE A 41 -2.32 2.19 0.66
C ILE A 41 -1.87 0.85 1.25
N TYR A 42 -1.30 -0.01 0.42
CA TYR A 42 -0.67 -1.27 0.81
C TYR A 42 0.83 -1.05 0.75
N VAL A 43 1.53 -1.18 1.87
CA VAL A 43 2.97 -0.93 1.96
C VAL A 43 3.67 -2.11 2.60
N THR A 44 4.72 -2.60 1.94
CA THR A 44 5.56 -3.66 2.49
C THR A 44 6.43 -3.08 3.61
N SER A 45 6.62 -3.85 4.67
CA SER A 45 7.39 -3.43 5.85
C SER A 45 7.99 -4.66 6.55
N SER A 46 8.87 -4.41 7.53
CA SER A 46 9.51 -5.45 8.33
C SER A 46 8.50 -6.38 9.02
N VAL A 47 7.38 -5.83 9.48
CA VAL A 47 6.32 -6.56 10.21
C VAL A 47 5.27 -7.21 9.30
N GLY A 48 5.30 -6.95 7.98
CA GLY A 48 4.33 -7.48 7.02
C GLY A 48 3.85 -6.45 6.02
N LEU A 49 2.77 -6.77 5.31
CA LEU A 49 2.09 -5.83 4.41
C LEU A 49 1.06 -5.04 5.22
N GLN A 50 1.37 -3.78 5.52
CA GLN A 50 0.47 -2.90 6.27
C GLN A 50 -0.46 -2.19 5.30
N VAL A 51 -1.75 -2.12 5.66
CA VAL A 51 -2.79 -1.46 4.87
C VAL A 51 -3.28 -0.24 5.61
N LEU A 52 -3.08 0.93 5.02
CA LEU A 52 -3.52 2.22 5.53
C LEU A 52 -4.85 2.58 4.88
N ASP A 53 -5.78 3.09 5.68
CA ASP A 53 -6.99 3.70 5.15
C ASP A 53 -6.70 5.09 4.54
N GLN A 54 -7.73 5.73 3.98
CA GLN A 54 -7.57 7.05 3.35
C GLN A 54 -7.07 8.14 4.32
N LEU A 55 -7.27 7.94 5.64
CA LEU A 55 -6.83 8.86 6.69
C LEU A 55 -5.40 8.54 7.19
N GLY A 56 -4.75 7.51 6.63
CA GLY A 56 -3.40 7.11 6.99
C GLY A 56 -3.30 6.23 8.23
N ARG A 57 -4.40 5.62 8.68
CA ARG A 57 -4.40 4.68 9.81
C ARG A 57 -4.19 3.26 9.31
N VAL A 58 -3.24 2.55 9.91
CA VAL A 58 -3.10 1.10 9.66
C VAL A 58 -4.30 0.39 10.28
N HIS A 59 -5.08 -0.31 9.46
CA HIS A 59 -6.26 -1.06 9.89
C HIS A 59 -6.12 -2.57 9.65
N VAL A 60 -5.12 -2.99 8.87
CA VAL A 60 -4.78 -4.40 8.63
C VAL A 60 -3.27 -4.53 8.48
N ILE A 61 -2.72 -5.61 9.03
CA ILE A 61 -1.37 -6.09 8.73
C ILE A 61 -1.52 -7.54 8.24
N LEU A 62 -1.05 -7.82 7.03
CA LEU A 62 -0.96 -9.20 6.53
C LEU A 62 0.44 -9.73 6.76
N ASP A 63 0.51 -10.90 7.41
CA ASP A 63 1.77 -11.59 7.67
C ASP A 63 2.54 -11.84 6.38
N LYS A 64 3.87 -11.82 6.53
CA LYS A 64 4.78 -12.18 5.44
C LYS A 64 4.56 -13.64 5.05
N PRO A 65 4.55 -13.97 3.74
CA PRO A 65 4.40 -15.35 3.30
C PRO A 65 5.64 -16.21 3.57
N GLN A 66 6.77 -15.58 3.93
CA GLN A 66 7.99 -16.23 4.40
C GLN A 66 8.84 -15.25 5.24
N ALA A 67 9.86 -15.76 5.92
CA ALA A 67 10.76 -14.95 6.75
C ALA A 67 11.58 -13.91 5.96
N GLY A 68 11.85 -14.16 4.67
CA GLY A 68 12.63 -13.28 3.80
C GLY A 68 12.06 -11.86 3.66
N TRP A 69 12.89 -10.91 3.19
CA TRP A 69 12.51 -9.50 3.03
C TRP A 69 11.33 -9.32 2.08
N LEU A 70 10.27 -8.63 2.51
CA LEU A 70 9.10 -8.31 1.69
C LEU A 70 9.35 -6.97 0.99
N SER A 71 9.79 -7.01 -0.26
CA SER A 71 10.31 -5.81 -0.95
C SER A 71 9.26 -5.03 -1.75
N ASN A 72 8.25 -5.71 -2.28
CA ASN A 72 7.30 -5.04 -3.16
C ASN A 72 5.92 -5.70 -3.17
N VAL A 73 4.92 -4.94 -3.60
CA VAL A 73 3.52 -5.34 -3.71
C VAL A 73 2.88 -4.67 -4.92
N THR A 74 2.03 -5.41 -5.63
CA THR A 74 1.17 -4.84 -6.66
C THR A 74 -0.14 -5.62 -6.78
N PHE A 75 -1.16 -4.97 -7.34
CA PHE A 75 -2.37 -5.65 -7.77
C PHE A 75 -2.23 -6.17 -9.20
N GLY A 76 -2.91 -7.28 -9.48
CA GLY A 76 -2.98 -7.86 -10.82
C GLY A 76 -4.06 -8.94 -10.92
N GLY A 77 -3.90 -9.81 -11.91
CA GLY A 77 -4.96 -10.73 -12.34
C GLY A 77 -5.99 -10.03 -13.23
N PRO A 78 -6.90 -10.78 -13.88
CA PRO A 78 -7.85 -10.23 -14.85
C PRO A 78 -8.75 -9.12 -14.26
N GLU A 79 -9.17 -9.30 -13.00
CA GLU A 79 -10.06 -8.40 -12.29
C GLU A 79 -9.32 -7.41 -11.37
N PHE A 80 -7.98 -7.39 -11.41
CA PHE A 80 -7.16 -6.53 -10.54
C PHE A 80 -7.37 -6.72 -9.02
N ASP A 81 -7.83 -7.91 -8.63
CA ASP A 81 -8.20 -8.28 -7.26
C ASP A 81 -7.28 -9.36 -6.65
N THR A 82 -6.07 -9.49 -7.22
CA THR A 82 -5.03 -10.38 -6.71
C THR A 82 -3.81 -9.56 -6.33
N LEU A 83 -3.42 -9.62 -5.05
CA LEU A 83 -2.15 -9.09 -4.59
C LEU A 83 -1.03 -10.03 -5.02
N TYR A 84 0.03 -9.46 -5.59
CA TYR A 84 1.31 -10.10 -5.82
C TYR A 84 2.35 -9.42 -4.95
N VAL A 85 3.19 -10.20 -4.30
CA VAL A 85 4.29 -9.68 -3.48
C VAL A 85 5.59 -10.38 -3.81
N THR A 86 6.69 -9.63 -3.81
CA THR A 86 8.05 -10.18 -3.85
C THR A 86 8.56 -10.32 -2.43
N ALA A 87 8.97 -11.53 -2.06
CA ALA A 87 9.61 -11.78 -0.78
C ALA A 87 10.91 -12.55 -1.03
N ALA A 88 12.05 -11.89 -0.86
CA ALA A 88 13.39 -12.42 -1.14
C ALA A 88 13.48 -13.16 -2.50
N ASP A 89 13.52 -14.49 -2.47
CA ASP A 89 13.74 -15.39 -3.59
C ASP A 89 12.47 -15.80 -4.34
N LYS A 90 11.28 -15.36 -3.90
CA LYS A 90 10.00 -15.84 -4.41
C LYS A 90 8.98 -14.72 -4.65
N VAL A 91 8.03 -15.02 -5.52
CA VAL A 91 6.80 -14.23 -5.71
C VAL A 91 5.62 -15.02 -5.16
N PHE A 92 4.82 -14.38 -4.31
CA PHE A 92 3.60 -14.95 -3.76
C PHE A 92 2.39 -14.18 -4.28
N ARG A 93 1.22 -14.82 -4.27
CA ARG A 93 -0.03 -14.16 -4.64
C ARG A 93 -1.16 -14.53 -3.70
N ARG A 94 -2.10 -13.60 -3.51
CA ARG A 94 -3.31 -13.80 -2.71
C ARG A 94 -4.49 -13.07 -3.36
N LYS A 95 -5.59 -13.80 -3.58
CA LYS A 95 -6.87 -13.22 -3.98
C LYS A 95 -7.43 -12.39 -2.81
N VAL A 96 -7.90 -11.18 -3.10
CA VAL A 96 -8.52 -10.27 -2.13
C VAL A 96 -9.86 -9.77 -2.64
N LYS A 97 -10.61 -9.07 -1.79
CA LYS A 97 -11.88 -8.42 -2.16
C LYS A 97 -11.70 -7.00 -2.70
N ALA A 98 -10.51 -6.42 -2.51
CA ALA A 98 -10.17 -5.10 -2.99
C ALA A 98 -9.79 -5.14 -4.47
N THR A 99 -10.03 -4.03 -5.18
CA THR A 99 -9.65 -3.86 -6.58
C THR A 99 -8.52 -2.83 -6.68
N GLY A 100 -7.39 -3.21 -7.25
CA GLY A 100 -6.25 -2.32 -7.46
C GLY A 100 -6.51 -1.22 -8.48
N VAL A 101 -5.79 -0.10 -8.35
CA VAL A 101 -5.79 0.94 -9.38
C VAL A 101 -5.00 0.47 -10.60
N LYS A 102 -5.59 0.62 -11.79
CA LYS A 102 -4.92 0.38 -13.06
C LYS A 102 -4.24 1.66 -13.54
N LEU A 103 -2.91 1.64 -13.60
CA LEU A 103 -2.08 2.83 -13.85
C LEU A 103 -2.24 3.44 -15.25
N TRP A 104 -2.80 2.69 -16.20
CA TRP A 104 -3.03 3.14 -17.59
C TRP A 104 -4.46 3.63 -17.85
N GLU A 105 -5.36 3.49 -16.88
CA GLU A 105 -6.72 4.01 -16.99
C GLU A 105 -6.77 5.48 -16.53
N THR A 106 -7.83 6.18 -16.92
CA THR A 106 -8.06 7.57 -16.49
C THR A 106 -8.04 7.64 -14.96
N PRO A 107 -7.30 8.59 -14.35
CA PRO A 107 -7.26 8.73 -12.91
C PRO A 107 -8.65 8.90 -12.30
N THR A 108 -9.04 8.01 -11.40
CA THR A 108 -10.30 8.08 -10.66
C THR A 108 -10.06 8.65 -9.27
N ALA A 109 -10.88 9.61 -8.85
CA ALA A 109 -10.88 10.05 -7.46
C ALA A 109 -11.38 8.91 -6.57
N PRO A 110 -10.71 8.61 -5.44
CA PRO A 110 -11.22 7.64 -4.49
C PRO A 110 -12.57 8.14 -3.92
N PRO A 111 -13.46 7.22 -3.51
CA PRO A 111 -14.71 7.59 -2.85
C PRO A 111 -14.41 8.41 -1.60
N LYS A 112 -15.34 9.29 -1.21
CA LYS A 112 -15.22 10.08 0.03
C LYS A 112 -15.03 9.14 1.22
N PRO A 113 -14.08 9.39 2.15
CA PRO A 113 -13.92 8.55 3.33
C PRO A 113 -15.25 8.47 4.10
N SER A 114 -15.74 7.26 4.32
CA SER A 114 -16.86 7.00 5.24
C SER A 114 -16.30 6.82 6.66
N LEU A 115 -17.04 7.32 7.66
CA LEU A 115 -16.73 7.13 9.08
C LEU A 115 -16.86 5.66 9.49
#